data_AF-A0A7L2UH07-F1
#
_entry.id   AF-A0A7L2UH07-F1
#
_cell.length_a   1.000
_cell.length_b   1.000
_cell.length_c   1.000
_cell.angle_alpha   90.00
_cell.angle_beta   90.00
_cell.angle_gamma   90.00
#
_symmetry.space_group_name_H-M   'P 1'
#
loop_
_entity.id
_entity.type
_entity.pdbx_description
1 polymer ?
#
loop_
_entity_poly.entity_id
_entity_poly.type
_entity_poly.pdbx_seq_one_letter_code
_entity_poly.pdbx_strand_id
1 'polypeptide(L)'
;DGVVLVDPEYLKERKVFVTLTCAFRYGREDLDVLGLTFRKDLFVANAQAFPPVPEEKKPLTRLQERLIKKLGEHAYPFTFEIPPNLPCSVTLQPGPEDTGKACGVDYEVKAFCAENLEEKIHKRNSVRLVIRKVQYAPERPGPQPMAETTRQFLMSDKPLHLEASLDKEIYYHGEPISVNVHVTNNTNKTVKKIKISVRQYADICLFNTAQYKCPVAVEDADDMVAPSSTFCKVYTLTPFLANNREKRGLALDGKLKHEDTNLASSTLLRDGANKEILGIIVSYKVKVKLVVSRGGPVLYPGVSCSDVAVELPFTLMHPKPKEEPAHRDVPENEAPIDTNLIELDTNDDDIVFEDFARQRLKGMKDDKEDEEERTNSPQLNDR
;
A
#
# COMPACT_ATOMS: atom_id res chain seq x y z
N ASP A 1 18.43 -3.50 3.51
CA ASP A 1 19.78 -3.78 4.07
C ASP A 1 19.75 -3.50 5.56
N GLY A 2 20.65 -4.12 6.32
CA GLY A 2 20.69 -3.93 7.77
C GLY A 2 21.91 -4.59 8.40
N VAL A 3 22.03 -4.45 9.72
CA VAL A 3 23.09 -5.02 10.55
C VAL A 3 22.44 -5.63 11.80
N VAL A 4 22.93 -6.79 12.24
CA VAL A 4 22.57 -7.41 13.51
C VAL A 4 23.70 -7.20 14.50
N LEU A 5 23.39 -6.63 15.66
CA LEU A 5 24.31 -6.56 16.78
C LEU A 5 24.18 -7.84 17.60
N VAL A 6 25.32 -8.43 17.91
CA VAL A 6 25.40 -9.77 18.46
C VAL A 6 26.18 -9.76 19.77
N ASP A 7 25.67 -10.44 20.80
CA ASP A 7 26.39 -10.61 22.07
C ASP A 7 27.17 -11.95 22.06
N PRO A 8 28.52 -11.92 21.99
CA PRO A 8 29.34 -13.12 21.93
C PRO A 8 29.29 -13.96 23.22
N GLU A 9 29.05 -13.35 24.38
CA GLU A 9 28.97 -14.08 25.66
C GLU A 9 27.71 -14.95 25.71
N TYR A 10 26.63 -14.47 25.10
CA TYR A 10 25.36 -15.18 25.03
C TYR A 10 25.37 -16.31 23.98
N LEU A 11 26.13 -16.16 22.89
CA LEU A 11 26.01 -17.02 21.71
C LEU A 11 26.68 -18.38 21.80
N LYS A 12 27.79 -18.51 22.53
CA LYS A 12 28.52 -19.79 22.68
C LYS A 12 28.71 -20.50 21.33
N GLU A 13 28.04 -21.64 21.11
CA GLU A 13 28.11 -22.45 19.87
C GLU A 13 26.93 -22.22 18.90
N ARG A 14 26.02 -21.29 19.21
CA ARG A 14 24.82 -21.02 18.42
C ARG A 14 25.15 -20.15 17.21
N LYS A 15 24.25 -20.16 16.23
CA LYS A 15 24.32 -19.34 15.02
C LYS A 15 23.22 -18.28 15.06
N VAL A 16 23.43 -17.18 14.35
CA VAL A 16 22.44 -16.12 14.15
C VAL A 16 21.96 -16.17 12.71
N PHE A 17 20.67 -16.38 12.54
CA PHE A 17 20.00 -16.35 11.25
C PHE A 17 19.09 -15.14 11.17
N VAL A 18 19.01 -14.56 9.98
CA VAL A 18 18.02 -13.56 9.64
C VAL A 18 17.16 -14.11 8.53
N THR A 19 15.86 -13.94 8.63
CA THR A 19 14.89 -14.45 7.66
C THR A 19 13.95 -13.34 7.24
N LEU A 20 13.79 -13.16 5.93
CA LEU A 20 12.77 -12.31 5.34
C LEU A 20 11.63 -13.19 4.85
N THR A 21 10.46 -13.06 5.46
CA THR A 21 9.25 -13.78 5.10
C THR A 21 8.20 -12.82 4.56
N CYS A 22 7.73 -13.07 3.34
CA CYS A 22 6.50 -12.46 2.82
C CYS A 22 5.38 -13.48 2.99
N ALA A 23 4.37 -13.15 3.80
CA ALA A 23 3.25 -14.05 4.06
C ALA A 23 1.92 -13.38 3.78
N PHE A 24 1.03 -14.12 3.12
CA PHE A 24 -0.39 -13.78 3.07
C PHE A 24 -1.07 -14.38 4.30
N ARG A 25 -1.79 -13.54 5.04
CA ARG A 25 -2.53 -13.90 6.25
C ARG A 25 -4.00 -13.66 6.05
N TYR A 26 -4.81 -14.60 6.50
CA TYR A 26 -6.26 -14.53 6.49
C TYR A 26 -6.81 -15.15 7.77
N GLY A 27 -7.42 -14.32 8.64
CA GLY A 27 -7.92 -14.76 9.94
C GLY A 27 -7.39 -13.91 11.09
N ARG A 28 -7.81 -14.24 12.31
CA ARG A 28 -7.37 -13.58 13.54
C ARG A 28 -6.16 -14.33 14.11
N GLU A 29 -5.05 -13.65 14.42
CA GLU A 29 -3.83 -14.30 14.94
C GLU A 29 -4.06 -15.03 16.28
N ASP A 30 -5.10 -14.66 17.04
CA ASP A 30 -5.38 -15.16 18.40
C ASP A 30 -5.99 -16.58 18.49
N LEU A 31 -6.38 -17.21 17.38
CA LEU A 31 -7.17 -18.46 17.38
C LEU A 31 -6.39 -19.67 16.82
N ASP A 32 -5.22 -19.95 17.42
CA ASP A 32 -4.36 -21.06 17.00
C ASP A 32 -4.86 -22.46 17.39
N VAL A 33 -6.07 -22.60 17.94
CA VAL A 33 -6.55 -23.92 18.40
C VAL A 33 -7.86 -24.38 17.73
N LEU A 34 -8.78 -23.51 17.29
CA LEU A 34 -10.08 -23.97 16.72
C LEU A 34 -10.78 -22.99 15.74
N GLY A 35 -10.08 -22.09 15.04
CA GLY A 35 -10.73 -21.05 14.21
C GLY A 35 -10.00 -20.59 12.94
N LEU A 36 -9.95 -21.46 11.91
CA LEU A 36 -9.61 -21.18 10.49
C LEU A 36 -8.73 -19.93 10.23
N THR A 37 -7.52 -19.94 10.75
CA THR A 37 -6.41 -19.06 10.36
C THR A 37 -5.71 -19.67 9.15
N PHE A 38 -5.51 -18.88 8.11
CA PHE A 38 -4.78 -19.30 6.92
C PHE A 38 -3.58 -18.38 6.76
N ARG A 39 -2.40 -19.00 6.75
CA ARG A 39 -1.13 -18.34 6.45
C ARG A 39 -0.47 -19.07 5.29
N LYS A 40 -0.17 -18.34 4.22
CA LYS A 40 0.62 -18.84 3.10
C LYS A 40 1.87 -18.00 2.97
N ASP A 41 3.02 -18.61 3.19
CA ASP A 41 4.30 -17.96 2.92
C ASP A 41 4.49 -17.90 1.40
N LEU A 42 4.53 -16.68 0.87
CA LEU A 42 4.71 -16.40 -0.56
C LEU A 42 6.19 -16.36 -0.94
N PHE A 43 7.04 -15.95 0.00
CA PHE A 43 8.48 -15.87 -0.17
C PHE A 43 9.18 -16.00 1.18
N VAL A 44 10.27 -16.76 1.20
CA VAL A 44 11.15 -16.90 2.35
C VAL A 44 12.58 -16.82 1.84
N ALA A 45 13.36 -15.90 2.41
CA ALA A 45 14.80 -15.83 2.21
C ALA A 45 15.49 -15.90 3.57
N ASN A 46 16.51 -16.74 3.68
CA ASN A 46 17.29 -16.92 4.89
C ASN A 46 18.72 -16.45 4.61
N ALA A 47 19.34 -15.81 5.59
CA ALA A 47 20.75 -15.40 5.55
C ALA A 47 21.39 -15.73 6.90
N GLN A 48 22.60 -16.28 6.88
CA GLN A 48 23.36 -16.53 8.11
C GLN A 48 24.21 -15.30 8.42
N ALA A 49 23.84 -14.55 9.46
CA ALA A 49 24.61 -13.38 9.90
C ALA A 49 25.86 -13.78 10.70
N PHE A 50 25.74 -14.82 11.54
CA PHE A 50 26.85 -15.31 12.36
C PHE A 50 26.81 -16.85 12.49
N PRO A 51 27.95 -17.55 12.39
CA PRO A 51 29.25 -17.08 11.92
C PRO A 51 29.19 -16.59 10.45
N PRO A 52 29.99 -15.58 10.06
CA PRO A 52 29.96 -15.04 8.71
C PRO A 52 30.47 -16.08 7.71
N VAL A 53 29.64 -16.46 6.73
CA VAL A 53 29.99 -17.44 5.70
C VAL A 53 30.76 -16.76 4.57
N PRO A 54 31.96 -17.23 4.17
CA PRO A 54 32.76 -16.58 3.14
C PRO A 54 32.08 -16.49 1.76
N GLU A 55 31.24 -17.47 1.42
CA GLU A 55 30.55 -17.58 0.13
C GLU A 55 29.36 -16.59 -0.01
N GLU A 56 28.84 -16.05 1.10
CA GLU A 56 27.69 -15.12 1.10
C GLU A 56 28.10 -13.64 1.27
N LYS A 57 29.40 -13.32 1.19
CA LYS A 57 29.89 -11.93 1.31
C LYS A 57 29.48 -11.09 0.11
N LYS A 58 28.30 -10.48 0.22
CA LYS A 58 27.85 -9.40 -0.67
C LYS A 58 28.64 -8.11 -0.40
N PRO A 59 28.79 -7.23 -1.41
CA PRO A 59 29.36 -5.90 -1.19
C PRO A 59 28.51 -5.16 -0.15
N LEU A 60 29.18 -4.49 0.79
CA LEU A 60 28.52 -3.74 1.85
C LEU A 60 27.91 -2.46 1.29
N THR A 61 26.77 -2.06 1.83
CA THR A 61 26.20 -0.74 1.54
C THR A 61 26.90 0.33 2.38
N ARG A 62 26.90 1.58 1.90
CA ARG A 62 27.43 2.73 2.66
C ARG A 62 26.80 2.83 4.07
N LEU A 63 25.52 2.48 4.20
CA LEU A 63 24.83 2.44 5.50
C LEU A 63 25.38 1.33 6.42
N GLN A 64 25.62 0.13 5.88
CA GLN A 64 26.20 -0.98 6.65
C GLN A 64 27.60 -0.66 7.14
N GLU A 65 28.46 -0.09 6.30
CA GLU A 65 29.81 0.33 6.69
C GLU A 65 29.79 1.33 7.86
N ARG A 66 28.91 2.32 7.78
CA ARG A 66 28.73 3.32 8.85
C ARG A 66 28.19 2.70 10.13
N LEU A 67 27.19 1.80 10.03
CA LEU A 67 26.63 1.11 11.20
C LEU A 67 27.64 0.19 11.87
N ILE A 68 28.44 -0.55 11.11
CA ILE A 68 29.51 -1.40 11.66
C ILE A 68 30.56 -0.54 12.38
N LYS A 69 30.97 0.58 11.77
CA LYS A 69 31.91 1.53 12.40
C LYS A 69 31.37 2.10 13.72
N LYS A 70 30.06 2.36 13.82
CA LYS A 70 29.41 2.93 15.01
C LYS A 70 29.10 1.88 16.10
N LEU A 71 28.71 0.66 15.71
CA LEU A 71 28.27 -0.41 16.62
C LEU A 71 29.42 -1.32 17.11
N GLY A 72 30.56 -1.33 16.41
CA GLY A 72 31.76 -2.08 16.79
C GLY A 72 31.87 -3.46 16.15
N GLU A 73 32.78 -4.28 16.67
CA GLU A 73 33.22 -5.55 16.04
C GLU A 73 32.16 -6.67 16.02
N HIS A 74 31.09 -6.54 16.80
CA HIS A 74 30.01 -7.53 16.88
C HIS A 74 28.79 -7.18 16.01
N ALA A 75 28.96 -6.23 15.09
CA ALA A 75 27.96 -5.87 14.10
C ALA A 75 28.15 -6.69 12.81
N TYR A 76 27.17 -7.55 12.51
CA TYR A 76 27.18 -8.41 11.33
C TYR A 76 26.14 -7.96 10.30
N PRO A 77 26.54 -7.64 9.05
CA PRO A 77 25.64 -7.13 8.02
C PRO A 77 24.78 -8.23 7.41
N PHE A 78 23.57 -7.87 6.97
CA PHE A 78 22.70 -8.73 6.16
C PHE A 78 21.97 -7.91 5.09
N THR A 79 21.75 -8.53 3.92
CA THR A 79 21.08 -7.89 2.79
C THR A 79 20.14 -8.86 2.10
N PHE A 80 18.86 -8.49 2.00
CA PHE A 80 17.86 -9.22 1.23
C PHE A 80 17.48 -8.46 -0.03
N GLU A 81 17.37 -9.20 -1.14
CA GLU A 81 16.83 -8.70 -2.40
C GLU A 81 15.42 -9.25 -2.56
N ILE A 82 14.44 -8.35 -2.65
CA ILE A 82 13.03 -8.73 -2.79
C ILE A 82 12.71 -8.87 -4.27
N PRO A 83 12.26 -10.05 -4.74
CA PRO A 83 11.83 -10.21 -6.12
C PRO A 83 10.75 -9.18 -6.51
N PRO A 84 10.84 -8.58 -7.71
CA PRO A 84 9.91 -7.53 -8.13
C PRO A 84 8.46 -8.03 -8.24
N ASN A 85 8.26 -9.33 -8.52
CA ASN A 85 6.96 -9.95 -8.75
C ASN A 85 6.16 -10.24 -7.47
N LEU A 86 6.72 -10.00 -6.28
CA LEU A 86 5.99 -10.19 -5.03
C LEU A 86 4.97 -9.06 -4.80
N PRO A 87 3.84 -9.34 -4.14
CA PRO A 87 2.85 -8.33 -3.83
C PRO A 87 3.38 -7.24 -2.90
N CYS A 88 2.78 -6.05 -2.96
CA CYS A 88 3.08 -4.99 -2.00
C CYS A 88 2.38 -5.25 -0.67
N SER A 89 2.82 -4.56 0.38
CA SER A 89 2.16 -4.63 1.67
C SER A 89 0.77 -4.03 1.56
N VAL A 90 -0.24 -4.84 1.88
CA VAL A 90 -1.64 -4.46 1.81
C VAL A 90 -2.40 -5.15 2.91
N THR A 91 -3.23 -4.42 3.63
CA THR A 91 -4.13 -4.96 4.65
C THR A 91 -5.56 -4.55 4.33
N LEU A 92 -6.48 -5.48 4.49
CA LEU A 92 -7.90 -5.25 4.26
C LEU A 92 -8.61 -5.18 5.60
N GLN A 93 -9.33 -4.09 5.81
CA GLN A 93 -10.08 -3.87 7.04
C GLN A 93 -11.40 -4.67 7.02
N PRO A 94 -11.62 -5.62 7.94
CA PRO A 94 -12.84 -6.42 7.97
C PRO A 94 -14.05 -5.57 8.36
N GLY A 95 -15.25 -5.94 7.85
CA GLY A 95 -16.51 -5.42 8.37
C GLY A 95 -16.89 -6.05 9.72
N PRO A 96 -17.75 -5.45 10.54
CA PRO A 96 -18.26 -6.05 11.77
C PRO A 96 -19.33 -7.13 11.54
N GLU A 97 -19.95 -7.21 10.35
CA GLU A 97 -20.77 -8.38 9.96
C GLU A 97 -19.91 -9.52 9.43
N ASP A 98 -18.71 -9.22 8.93
CA ASP A 98 -17.67 -10.21 8.66
C ASP A 98 -17.03 -10.58 10.00
N THR A 99 -17.56 -11.60 10.66
CA THR A 99 -17.01 -12.16 11.90
C THR A 99 -15.56 -12.63 11.71
N GLY A 100 -14.60 -11.69 11.83
CA GLY A 100 -13.28 -11.91 12.41
C GLY A 100 -12.11 -12.28 11.50
N LYS A 101 -11.92 -11.70 10.30
CA LYS A 101 -10.71 -12.02 9.50
C LYS A 101 -10.03 -10.79 8.91
N ALA A 102 -9.00 -10.29 9.61
CA ALA A 102 -8.02 -9.42 8.98
C ALA A 102 -7.32 -10.22 7.86
N CYS A 103 -7.23 -9.62 6.68
CA CYS A 103 -6.58 -10.22 5.52
C CYS A 103 -5.48 -9.28 5.06
N GLY A 104 -4.27 -9.79 4.83
CA GLY A 104 -3.19 -8.93 4.38
C GLY A 104 -1.94 -9.66 3.95
N VAL A 105 -1.07 -8.93 3.28
CA VAL A 105 0.28 -9.33 2.90
C VAL A 105 1.25 -8.53 3.76
N ASP A 106 1.98 -9.24 4.60
CA ASP A 106 3.00 -8.65 5.47
C ASP A 106 4.39 -9.13 5.07
N TYR A 107 5.37 -8.24 5.23
CA TYR A 107 6.79 -8.57 5.13
C TYR A 107 7.40 -8.55 6.53
N GLU A 108 7.95 -9.67 6.95
CA GLU A 108 8.49 -9.89 8.27
C GLU A 108 9.99 -10.16 8.16
N VAL A 109 10.80 -9.33 8.81
CA VAL A 109 12.22 -9.58 9.04
C VAL A 109 12.36 -10.13 10.45
N LYS A 110 12.85 -11.35 10.56
CA LYS A 110 13.05 -12.02 11.84
C LYS A 110 14.52 -12.40 11.99
N ALA A 111 15.15 -11.94 13.06
CA ALA A 111 16.49 -12.37 13.45
C ALA A 111 16.37 -13.30 14.65
N PHE A 112 17.06 -14.43 14.66
CA PHE A 112 17.02 -15.37 15.77
C PHE A 112 18.33 -16.14 15.95
N CYS A 113 18.55 -16.59 17.18
CA CYS A 113 19.67 -17.47 17.51
C CYS A 113 19.20 -18.93 17.54
N ALA A 114 19.86 -19.81 16.80
CA ALA A 114 19.57 -21.25 16.78
C ALA A 114 20.84 -22.04 16.44
N GLU A 115 20.92 -23.32 16.80
CA GLU A 115 22.03 -24.18 16.40
C GLU A 115 21.90 -24.57 14.92
N ASN A 116 20.66 -24.86 14.50
CA ASN A 116 20.28 -25.23 13.13
C ASN A 116 19.03 -24.47 12.66
N LEU A 117 18.85 -24.32 11.35
CA LEU A 117 17.68 -23.67 10.73
C LEU A 117 16.35 -24.40 11.02
N GLU A 118 16.41 -25.69 11.33
CA GLU A 118 15.24 -26.55 11.58
C GLU A 118 14.80 -26.54 13.07
N GLU A 119 15.59 -25.93 13.95
CA GLU A 119 15.30 -25.88 15.37
C GLU A 119 14.11 -24.95 15.66
N LYS A 120 13.30 -25.31 16.66
CA LYS A 120 12.16 -24.49 17.07
C LYS A 120 12.66 -23.16 17.65
N ILE A 121 12.40 -22.08 16.92
CA ILE A 121 12.79 -20.72 17.33
C ILE A 121 12.09 -20.32 18.64
N HIS A 122 12.85 -19.88 19.64
CA HIS A 122 12.32 -19.39 20.90
C HIS A 122 11.98 -17.89 20.81
N LYS A 123 10.84 -17.46 21.39
CA LYS A 123 10.44 -16.04 21.40
C LYS A 123 11.49 -15.14 22.08
N ARG A 124 12.18 -15.65 23.11
CA ARG A 124 13.16 -14.89 23.93
C ARG A 124 14.42 -14.46 23.16
N ASN A 125 14.86 -15.25 22.18
CA ASN A 125 16.09 -14.99 21.43
C ASN A 125 15.79 -14.68 19.96
N SER A 126 14.57 -14.20 19.69
CA SER A 126 14.13 -13.81 18.36
C SER A 126 13.60 -12.39 18.38
N VAL A 127 14.05 -11.58 17.43
CA VAL A 127 13.53 -10.23 17.17
C VAL A 127 12.75 -10.27 15.87
N ARG A 128 11.58 -9.63 15.86
CA ARG A 128 10.66 -9.61 14.74
C ARG A 128 10.31 -8.17 14.38
N LEU A 129 10.53 -7.79 13.13
CA LEU A 129 10.24 -6.47 12.59
C LEU A 129 9.34 -6.60 11.35
N VAL A 130 8.24 -5.86 11.30
CA VAL A 130 7.33 -5.85 10.14
C VAL A 130 7.64 -4.65 9.24
N ILE A 131 8.21 -4.93 8.08
CA ILE A 131 8.54 -3.93 7.06
C ILE A 131 7.40 -3.80 6.04
N ARG A 132 7.37 -2.68 5.31
CA ARG A 132 6.40 -2.47 4.22
C ARG A 132 7.11 -2.48 2.88
N LYS A 133 6.56 -3.22 1.92
CA LYS A 133 6.91 -3.06 0.50
C LYS A 133 5.90 -2.10 -0.13
N VAL A 134 6.36 -0.90 -0.50
CA VAL A 134 5.54 0.14 -1.13
C VAL A 134 5.87 0.22 -2.62
N GLN A 135 4.86 0.43 -3.46
CA GLN A 135 5.05 0.63 -4.90
C GLN A 135 5.02 2.12 -5.24
N TYR A 136 6.05 2.58 -5.94
CA TYR A 136 6.12 3.94 -6.47
C TYR A 136 5.61 4.00 -7.91
N ALA A 137 5.05 5.15 -8.28
CA ALA A 137 4.56 5.40 -9.62
C ALA A 137 5.66 5.24 -10.69
N PRO A 138 5.37 4.64 -11.86
CA PRO A 138 6.27 4.68 -13.00
C PRO A 138 6.47 6.11 -13.51
N GLU A 139 7.64 6.39 -14.09
CA GLU A 139 8.02 7.74 -14.56
C GLU A 139 7.20 8.27 -15.73
N ARG A 140 6.62 7.37 -16.53
CA ARG A 140 5.84 7.75 -17.71
C ARG A 140 4.35 7.63 -17.37
N PRO A 141 3.63 8.74 -17.19
CA PRO A 141 2.17 8.70 -17.16
C PRO A 141 1.69 8.23 -18.54
N GLY A 142 0.76 7.28 -18.58
CA GLY A 142 0.14 6.87 -19.82
C GLY A 142 -0.95 7.86 -20.26
N PRO A 143 -1.74 7.50 -21.28
CA PRO A 143 -2.73 8.39 -21.90
C PRO A 143 -3.85 8.74 -20.91
N GLN A 144 -4.47 9.90 -21.12
CA GLN A 144 -5.63 10.33 -20.32
C GLN A 144 -6.77 9.32 -20.47
N PRO A 145 -7.28 8.76 -19.36
CA PRO A 145 -8.39 7.82 -19.43
C PRO A 145 -9.66 8.58 -19.79
N MET A 146 -10.35 8.08 -20.81
CA MET A 146 -11.61 8.62 -21.34
C MET A 146 -12.60 7.47 -21.50
N ALA A 147 -13.85 7.71 -21.11
CA ALA A 147 -14.93 6.75 -21.29
C ALA A 147 -16.21 7.48 -21.71
N GLU A 148 -16.85 6.95 -22.74
CA GLU A 148 -18.13 7.43 -23.23
C GLU A 148 -19.20 6.33 -23.20
N THR A 149 -20.44 6.73 -23.02
CA THR A 149 -21.59 5.84 -23.16
C THR A 149 -22.77 6.60 -23.75
N THR A 150 -23.53 5.89 -24.56
CA THR A 150 -24.75 6.40 -25.18
C THR A 150 -25.92 5.56 -24.74
N ARG A 151 -26.93 6.18 -24.14
CA ARG A 151 -28.16 5.51 -23.71
C ARG A 151 -29.35 6.02 -24.51
N GLN A 152 -30.08 5.12 -25.15
CA GLN A 152 -31.40 5.39 -25.70
C GLN A 152 -32.47 4.87 -24.71
N PHE A 153 -33.58 5.60 -24.58
CA PHE A 153 -34.66 5.26 -23.64
C PHE A 153 -35.88 4.79 -24.43
N LEU A 154 -36.62 3.79 -23.94
CA LEU A 154 -37.82 3.25 -24.63
C LEU A 154 -38.91 4.28 -24.96
N MET A 155 -38.93 5.45 -24.30
CA MET A 155 -39.90 6.54 -24.53
C MET A 155 -39.24 7.84 -25.06
N SER A 156 -38.04 7.74 -25.63
CA SER A 156 -37.32 8.85 -26.28
C SER A 156 -36.50 8.30 -27.43
N ASP A 157 -36.85 8.69 -28.66
CA ASP A 157 -36.14 8.28 -29.89
C ASP A 157 -34.75 8.93 -30.02
N LYS A 158 -34.42 9.86 -29.13
CA LYS A 158 -33.14 10.57 -29.10
C LYS A 158 -32.23 10.04 -27.97
N PRO A 159 -30.90 9.98 -28.19
CA PRO A 159 -29.94 9.46 -27.22
C PRO A 159 -29.50 10.48 -26.14
N LEU A 160 -29.07 9.96 -24.99
CA LEU A 160 -28.29 10.68 -23.98
C LEU A 160 -26.84 10.21 -24.07
N HIS A 161 -25.94 11.12 -24.40
CA HIS A 161 -24.51 10.86 -24.44
C HIS A 161 -23.86 11.38 -23.15
N LEU A 162 -23.10 10.51 -22.50
CA LEU A 162 -22.27 10.84 -21.35
C LEU A 162 -20.83 10.47 -21.69
N GLU A 163 -19.97 11.47 -21.65
CA GLU A 163 -18.53 11.33 -21.80
C GLU A 163 -17.88 11.84 -20.50
N ALA A 164 -16.86 11.13 -20.06
CA ALA A 164 -16.02 11.57 -18.96
C ALA A 164 -14.56 11.34 -19.29
N SER A 165 -13.69 12.19 -18.75
CA SER A 165 -12.24 12.05 -18.87
C SER A 165 -11.53 12.52 -17.60
N LEU A 166 -10.34 11.98 -17.34
CA LEU A 166 -9.47 12.44 -16.25
C LEU A 166 -8.28 13.23 -16.80
N ASP A 167 -7.71 14.12 -15.99
CA ASP A 167 -6.54 14.91 -16.39
C ASP A 167 -5.25 14.07 -16.49
N LYS A 168 -5.15 13.02 -15.65
CA LYS A 168 -4.03 12.07 -15.59
C LYS A 168 -4.52 10.63 -15.43
N GLU A 169 -3.69 9.67 -15.79
CA GLU A 169 -3.90 8.25 -15.47
C GLU A 169 -3.39 7.88 -14.08
N ILE A 170 -2.29 8.51 -13.64
CA ILE A 170 -1.62 8.22 -12.36
C ILE A 170 -1.77 9.42 -11.44
N TYR A 171 -2.26 9.16 -10.22
CA TYR A 171 -2.38 10.14 -9.15
C TYR A 171 -1.57 9.71 -7.93
N TYR A 172 -1.11 10.70 -7.18
CA TYR A 172 -0.48 10.47 -5.89
C TYR A 172 -1.47 10.52 -4.73
N HIS A 173 -1.14 9.84 -3.64
CA HIS A 173 -1.92 9.96 -2.40
C HIS A 173 -2.00 11.42 -1.95
N GLY A 174 -3.22 11.91 -1.71
CA GLY A 174 -3.49 13.30 -1.34
C GLY A 174 -3.59 14.29 -2.52
N GLU A 175 -3.29 13.86 -3.75
CA GLU A 175 -3.47 14.68 -4.94
C GLU A 175 -4.96 14.79 -5.33
N PRO A 176 -5.47 15.99 -5.67
CA PRO A 176 -6.83 16.15 -6.19
C PRO A 176 -6.98 15.56 -7.60
N ILE A 177 -8.03 14.77 -7.80
CA ILE A 177 -8.37 14.14 -9.08
C ILE A 177 -9.38 15.03 -9.82
N SER A 178 -9.05 15.48 -11.03
CA SER A 178 -9.97 16.29 -11.84
C SER A 178 -10.73 15.41 -12.83
N VAL A 179 -12.06 15.41 -12.71
CA VAL A 179 -12.97 14.62 -13.53
C VAL A 179 -13.76 15.56 -14.44
N ASN A 180 -13.45 15.54 -15.74
CA ASN A 180 -14.21 16.26 -16.74
C ASN A 180 -15.46 15.43 -17.08
N VAL A 181 -16.64 16.03 -16.96
CA VAL A 181 -17.91 15.38 -17.30
C VAL A 181 -18.59 16.19 -18.39
N HIS A 182 -18.81 15.56 -19.54
CA HIS A 182 -19.52 16.11 -20.68
C HIS A 182 -20.80 15.32 -20.93
N VAL A 183 -21.95 15.99 -20.88
CA VAL A 183 -23.26 15.38 -21.09
C VAL A 183 -23.93 16.08 -22.26
N THR A 184 -24.21 15.32 -23.32
CA THR A 184 -25.03 15.78 -24.45
C THR A 184 -26.40 15.12 -24.36
N ASN A 185 -27.38 15.88 -23.86
CA ASN A 185 -28.73 15.39 -23.65
C ASN A 185 -29.63 15.75 -24.84
N ASN A 186 -29.72 14.87 -25.83
CA ASN A 186 -30.68 15.04 -26.93
C ASN A 186 -32.08 14.51 -26.58
N THR A 187 -32.27 13.94 -25.39
CA THR A 187 -33.53 13.32 -24.96
C THR A 187 -34.58 14.35 -24.55
N ASN A 188 -35.80 13.88 -24.35
CA ASN A 188 -36.89 14.65 -23.73
C ASN A 188 -36.88 14.62 -22.18
N LYS A 189 -35.90 13.95 -21.55
CA LYS A 189 -35.80 13.80 -20.10
C LYS A 189 -34.79 14.79 -19.53
N THR A 190 -34.94 15.14 -18.25
CA THR A 190 -34.02 16.02 -17.53
C THR A 190 -33.10 15.18 -16.65
N VAL A 191 -31.80 15.46 -16.63
CA VAL A 191 -30.89 14.90 -15.61
C VAL A 191 -31.09 15.68 -14.32
N LYS A 192 -31.44 15.00 -13.23
CA LYS A 192 -31.73 15.64 -11.93
C LYS A 192 -30.48 15.88 -11.09
N LYS A 193 -29.53 14.95 -11.12
CA LYS A 193 -28.33 14.96 -10.30
C LYS A 193 -27.20 14.23 -11.01
N ILE A 194 -25.98 14.66 -10.74
CA ILE A 194 -24.74 14.02 -11.20
C ILE A 194 -23.98 13.57 -9.95
N LYS A 195 -23.75 12.25 -9.85
CA LYS A 195 -23.02 11.64 -8.73
C LYS A 195 -21.68 11.13 -9.22
N ILE A 196 -20.61 11.62 -8.63
CA ILE A 196 -19.24 11.20 -8.92
C ILE A 196 -18.70 10.47 -7.70
N SER A 197 -18.10 9.31 -7.92
CA SER A 197 -17.54 8.52 -6.82
C SER A 197 -16.23 7.88 -7.22
N VAL A 198 -15.19 8.10 -6.43
CA VAL A 198 -13.94 7.33 -6.50
C VAL A 198 -14.17 6.04 -5.70
N ARG A 199 -13.96 4.89 -6.34
CA ARG A 199 -14.19 3.58 -5.76
C ARG A 199 -12.90 2.78 -5.77
N GLN A 200 -12.55 2.25 -4.61
CA GLN A 200 -11.53 1.24 -4.46
C GLN A 200 -12.18 -0.15 -4.60
N TYR A 201 -11.55 -0.99 -5.40
CA TYR A 201 -11.87 -2.40 -5.56
C TYR A 201 -10.69 -3.21 -5.03
N ALA A 202 -10.96 -4.09 -4.08
CA ALA A 202 -9.96 -5.00 -3.53
C ALA A 202 -10.42 -6.44 -3.79
N ASP A 203 -9.74 -7.10 -4.72
CA ASP A 203 -10.02 -8.47 -5.12
C ASP A 203 -9.05 -9.41 -4.40
N ILE A 204 -9.57 -10.25 -3.52
CA ILE A 204 -8.81 -11.32 -2.89
C ILE A 204 -8.75 -12.48 -3.87
N CYS A 205 -7.55 -12.84 -4.31
CA CYS A 205 -7.33 -13.92 -5.28
C CYS A 205 -6.83 -15.22 -4.63
N LEU A 206 -6.62 -15.24 -3.31
CA LEU A 206 -6.05 -16.38 -2.60
C LEU A 206 -7.05 -16.94 -1.57
N PHE A 207 -7.19 -18.27 -1.54
CA PHE A 207 -8.05 -19.07 -0.65
C PHE A 207 -9.57 -18.86 -0.83
N ASN A 208 -10.09 -17.66 -0.61
CA ASN A 208 -11.49 -17.30 -0.84
C ASN A 208 -11.57 -16.09 -1.76
N THR A 209 -12.15 -16.28 -2.95
CA THR A 209 -12.30 -15.20 -3.92
C THR A 209 -13.43 -14.27 -3.48
N ALA A 210 -13.04 -13.11 -2.96
CA ALA A 210 -13.97 -12.07 -2.55
C ALA A 210 -13.57 -10.73 -3.17
N GLN A 211 -14.56 -9.98 -3.64
CA GLN A 211 -14.37 -8.63 -4.15
C GLN A 211 -15.00 -7.65 -3.17
N TYR A 212 -14.16 -6.77 -2.60
CA TYR A 212 -14.60 -5.66 -1.78
C TYR A 212 -14.67 -4.39 -2.63
N LYS A 213 -15.74 -3.62 -2.42
CA LYS A 213 -16.00 -2.40 -3.18
C LYS A 213 -16.33 -1.27 -2.23
N CYS A 214 -15.45 -0.28 -2.19
CA CYS A 214 -15.50 0.78 -1.20
C CYS A 214 -15.44 2.15 -1.87
N PRO A 215 -16.47 3.00 -1.73
CA PRO A 215 -16.39 4.38 -2.21
C PRO A 215 -15.49 5.19 -1.28
N VAL A 216 -14.33 5.63 -1.77
CA VAL A 216 -13.33 6.39 -1.01
C VAL A 216 -13.54 7.90 -1.10
N ALA A 217 -14.15 8.40 -2.17
CA ALA A 217 -14.59 9.79 -2.25
C ALA A 217 -15.91 9.83 -3.02
N VAL A 218 -16.84 10.67 -2.58
CA VAL A 218 -18.13 10.84 -3.24
C VAL A 218 -18.42 12.33 -3.29
N GLU A 219 -18.78 12.80 -4.47
CA GLU A 219 -19.25 14.16 -4.71
C GLU A 219 -20.62 14.05 -5.39
N ASP A 220 -21.64 14.55 -4.70
CA ASP A 220 -23.01 14.60 -5.21
C ASP A 220 -23.31 16.04 -5.62
N ALA A 221 -23.47 16.26 -6.93
CA ALA A 221 -23.79 17.56 -7.48
C ALA A 221 -25.25 17.63 -7.91
N ASP A 222 -25.95 18.67 -7.47
CA ASP A 222 -27.34 18.97 -7.86
C ASP A 222 -27.42 19.70 -9.21
N ASP A 223 -26.42 19.53 -10.07
CA ASP A 223 -26.39 20.08 -11.42
C ASP A 223 -27.45 19.38 -12.28
N MET A 224 -28.33 20.19 -12.88
CA MET A 224 -29.40 19.71 -13.74
C MET A 224 -29.06 19.93 -15.21
N VAL A 225 -29.35 18.92 -16.05
CA VAL A 225 -29.19 19.03 -17.51
C VAL A 225 -30.57 18.99 -18.15
N ALA A 226 -30.97 20.13 -18.72
CA ALA A 226 -32.26 20.30 -19.37
C ALA A 226 -32.39 19.40 -20.62
N PRO A 227 -33.62 19.11 -21.08
CA PRO A 227 -33.84 18.41 -22.34
C PRO A 227 -33.23 19.17 -23.52
N SER A 228 -32.66 18.46 -24.50
CA SER A 228 -32.05 19.04 -25.69
C SER A 228 -30.95 20.09 -25.40
N SER A 229 -30.16 19.88 -24.33
CA SER A 229 -29.06 20.76 -23.94
C SER A 229 -27.76 19.98 -23.70
N THR A 230 -26.64 20.68 -23.76
CA THR A 230 -25.33 20.13 -23.41
C THR A 230 -24.85 20.72 -22.09
N PHE A 231 -24.08 19.93 -21.35
CA PHE A 231 -23.50 20.30 -20.06
C PHE A 231 -22.04 19.87 -20.04
N CYS A 232 -21.17 20.74 -19.52
CA CYS A 232 -19.75 20.46 -19.36
C CYS A 232 -19.29 21.07 -18.04
N LYS A 233 -18.73 20.26 -17.15
CA LYS A 233 -18.19 20.72 -15.86
C LYS A 233 -17.05 19.82 -15.41
N VAL A 234 -16.10 20.43 -14.72
CA VAL A 234 -14.98 19.74 -14.08
C VAL A 234 -15.26 19.63 -12.59
N TYR A 235 -15.12 18.43 -12.06
CA TYR A 235 -15.27 18.13 -10.64
C TYR A 235 -13.95 17.69 -10.04
N THR A 236 -13.74 17.93 -8.74
CA THR A 236 -12.46 17.65 -8.09
C THR A 236 -12.67 16.82 -6.85
N LEU A 237 -12.14 15.60 -6.84
CA LEU A 237 -12.26 14.66 -5.73
C LEU A 237 -10.89 14.33 -5.16
N THR A 238 -10.75 14.36 -3.84
CA THR A 238 -9.49 13.96 -3.16
C THR A 238 -9.73 12.75 -2.25
N PRO A 239 -9.22 11.55 -2.61
CA PRO A 239 -9.40 10.35 -1.80
C PRO A 239 -8.44 10.35 -0.60
N PHE A 240 -8.91 10.82 0.56
CA PHE A 240 -8.15 10.77 1.81
C PHE A 240 -8.54 9.61 2.71
N LEU A 241 -7.57 8.92 3.32
CA LEU A 241 -7.85 7.90 4.32
C LEU A 241 -8.60 8.49 5.53
N ALA A 242 -8.28 9.71 5.96
CA ALA A 242 -8.90 10.38 7.11
C ALA A 242 -10.44 10.39 7.05
N ASN A 243 -11.00 10.61 5.85
CA ASN A 243 -12.46 10.66 5.64
C ASN A 243 -13.12 9.27 5.56
N ASN A 244 -12.31 8.21 5.52
CA ASN A 244 -12.75 6.84 5.26
C ASN A 244 -12.36 5.85 6.36
N ARG A 245 -11.82 6.32 7.50
CA ARG A 245 -11.33 5.45 8.60
C ARG A 245 -12.39 4.51 9.16
N GLU A 246 -13.66 4.93 9.11
CA GLU A 246 -14.80 4.14 9.59
C GLU A 246 -15.39 3.21 8.51
N LYS A 247 -14.94 3.34 7.26
CA LYS A 247 -15.44 2.52 6.14
C LYS A 247 -14.81 1.12 6.19
N ARG A 248 -15.64 0.14 5.86
CA ARG A 248 -15.36 -1.30 5.98
C ARG A 248 -14.90 -1.84 4.62
N GLY A 249 -14.09 -2.90 4.61
CA GLY A 249 -13.62 -3.54 3.37
C GLY A 249 -12.60 -2.70 2.59
N LEU A 250 -11.99 -1.71 3.25
CA LEU A 250 -11.01 -0.81 2.65
C LEU A 250 -9.62 -1.47 2.68
N ALA A 251 -8.93 -1.47 1.56
CA ALA A 251 -7.54 -1.88 1.45
C ALA A 251 -6.63 -0.69 1.81
N LEU A 252 -5.69 -0.95 2.71
CA LEU A 252 -4.72 -0.01 3.26
C LEU A 252 -3.31 -0.52 2.98
N ASP A 253 -2.32 0.37 2.91
CA ASP A 253 -0.92 -0.02 2.75
C ASP A 253 -0.23 -0.41 4.07
N GLY A 254 -0.94 -0.30 5.19
CA GLY A 254 -0.45 -0.56 6.54
C GLY A 254 -1.61 -0.78 7.51
N LYS A 255 -1.31 -0.96 8.81
CA LYS A 255 -2.35 -1.11 9.84
C LYS A 255 -2.97 0.24 10.17
N LEU A 256 -4.29 0.29 10.30
CA LEU A 256 -5.04 1.53 10.61
C LEU A 256 -4.54 2.27 11.87
N LYS A 257 -3.87 1.59 12.80
CA LYS A 257 -3.30 2.17 14.02
C LYS A 257 -2.08 3.06 13.80
N HIS A 258 -1.41 2.95 12.65
CA HIS A 258 -0.20 3.70 12.36
C HIS A 258 -0.51 5.01 11.64
N GLU A 259 0.17 6.08 12.05
CA GLU A 259 -0.02 7.42 11.48
C GLU A 259 0.41 7.50 10.01
N ASP A 260 1.40 6.69 9.62
CA ASP A 260 1.98 6.61 8.28
C ASP A 260 1.20 5.69 7.32
N THR A 261 -0.04 5.35 7.65
CA THR A 261 -0.91 4.49 6.82
C THR A 261 -1.72 5.32 5.85
N ASN A 262 -1.73 4.90 4.59
CA ASN A 262 -2.54 5.46 3.52
C ASN A 262 -3.47 4.40 2.91
N LEU A 263 -4.28 4.84 1.95
CA LEU A 263 -5.01 3.92 1.09
C LEU A 263 -4.02 3.00 0.35
N ALA A 264 -4.38 1.74 0.15
CA ALA A 264 -3.52 0.82 -0.60
C ALA A 264 -3.26 1.37 -2.01
N SER A 265 -2.02 1.30 -2.48
CA SER A 265 -1.70 1.72 -3.85
C SER A 265 -2.24 0.71 -4.86
N SER A 266 -2.52 1.14 -6.10
CA SER A 266 -2.95 0.25 -7.19
C SER A 266 -1.90 -0.83 -7.45
N THR A 267 -2.35 -2.08 -7.56
CA THR A 267 -1.46 -3.21 -7.88
C THR A 267 -1.15 -3.22 -9.38
N LEU A 268 0.09 -2.94 -9.76
CA LEU A 268 0.52 -3.08 -11.16
C LEU A 268 0.82 -4.55 -11.48
N LEU A 269 -0.01 -5.17 -12.33
CA LEU A 269 0.27 -6.51 -12.85
C LEU A 269 1.27 -6.40 -14.00
N ARG A 270 2.37 -7.16 -13.92
CA ARG A 270 3.25 -7.38 -15.08
C ARG A 270 2.66 -8.48 -15.96
N ASP A 271 2.88 -8.39 -17.26
CA ASP A 271 2.46 -9.40 -18.22
C ASP A 271 3.07 -10.77 -17.85
N GLY A 272 2.21 -11.79 -17.69
CA GLY A 272 2.60 -13.13 -17.25
C GLY A 272 2.65 -13.35 -15.72
N ALA A 273 2.29 -12.35 -14.91
CA ALA A 273 2.22 -12.53 -13.46
C ALA A 273 0.99 -13.36 -13.03
N ASN A 274 1.21 -14.37 -12.18
CA ASN A 274 0.13 -15.15 -11.59
C ASN A 274 -0.66 -14.31 -10.58
N LYS A 275 -1.94 -14.04 -10.89
CA LYS A 275 -2.86 -13.25 -10.04
C LYS A 275 -2.98 -13.81 -8.62
N GLU A 276 -2.90 -15.12 -8.47
CA GLU A 276 -2.96 -15.79 -7.17
C GLU A 276 -1.76 -15.45 -6.28
N ILE A 277 -0.56 -15.24 -6.86
CA ILE A 277 0.66 -14.92 -6.09
C ILE A 277 0.59 -13.51 -5.48
N LEU A 278 -0.24 -12.62 -6.04
CA LEU A 278 -0.38 -11.26 -5.57
C LEU A 278 -1.26 -11.13 -4.31
N GLY A 279 -1.99 -12.18 -3.93
CA GLY A 279 -2.86 -12.17 -2.74
C GLY A 279 -4.07 -11.25 -2.91
N ILE A 280 -3.88 -9.93 -2.73
CA ILE A 280 -4.91 -8.90 -2.85
C ILE A 280 -4.56 -7.96 -4.01
N ILE A 281 -5.46 -7.85 -4.98
CA ILE A 281 -5.33 -6.92 -6.10
C ILE A 281 -6.18 -5.69 -5.81
N VAL A 282 -5.53 -4.53 -5.73
CA VAL A 282 -6.21 -3.25 -5.49
C VAL A 282 -6.27 -2.47 -6.79
N SER A 283 -7.46 -1.99 -7.15
CA SER A 283 -7.69 -1.11 -8.29
C SER A 283 -8.63 0.03 -7.95
N TYR A 284 -8.48 1.16 -8.64
CA TYR A 284 -9.32 2.32 -8.45
C TYR A 284 -10.06 2.69 -9.73
N LYS A 285 -11.31 3.10 -9.57
CA LYS A 285 -12.11 3.63 -10.67
C LYS A 285 -12.92 4.85 -10.22
N VAL A 286 -12.95 5.86 -11.07
CA VAL A 286 -13.91 6.96 -10.97
C VAL A 286 -15.21 6.51 -11.63
N LYS A 287 -16.32 6.55 -10.91
CA LYS A 287 -17.66 6.29 -11.44
C LYS A 287 -18.45 7.59 -11.50
N VAL A 288 -18.85 7.99 -12.71
CA VAL A 288 -19.78 9.09 -12.96
C VAL A 288 -21.15 8.50 -13.22
N LYS A 289 -22.16 8.93 -12.47
CA LYS A 289 -23.54 8.42 -12.55
C LYS A 289 -24.52 9.59 -12.71
N LEU A 290 -25.26 9.59 -13.80
CA LEU A 290 -26.36 10.52 -14.08
C LEU A 290 -27.67 9.93 -13.57
N VAL A 291 -28.40 10.71 -12.76
CA VAL A 291 -29.74 10.37 -12.29
C VAL A 291 -30.75 11.06 -13.19
N VAL A 292 -31.42 10.29 -14.04
CA VAL A 292 -32.36 10.84 -15.04
C VAL A 292 -33.78 10.87 -14.48
N SER A 293 -34.51 11.94 -14.76
CA SER A 293 -35.91 12.09 -14.35
C SER A 293 -36.81 11.03 -14.99
N ARG A 294 -37.64 10.36 -14.20
CA ARG A 294 -38.76 9.56 -14.70
C ARG A 294 -39.71 10.46 -15.49
N GLY A 295 -40.01 10.09 -16.74
CA GLY A 295 -41.03 10.75 -17.55
C GLY A 295 -42.16 9.77 -17.80
N GLY A 296 -43.34 10.04 -17.22
CA GLY A 296 -44.58 9.27 -17.39
C GLY A 296 -45.28 8.92 -16.06
N PRO A 297 -46.63 8.85 -16.03
CA PRO A 297 -47.38 8.37 -14.87
C PRO A 297 -47.07 6.89 -14.60
N VAL A 298 -47.01 6.53 -13.31
CA VAL A 298 -46.69 5.17 -12.83
C VAL A 298 -47.85 4.23 -13.15
N LEU A 299 -47.85 3.66 -14.35
CA LEU A 299 -48.80 2.60 -14.72
C LEU A 299 -48.38 1.22 -14.20
N TYR A 300 -47.11 1.04 -13.78
CA TYR A 300 -46.63 -0.21 -13.18
C TYR A 300 -45.59 0.06 -12.06
N PRO A 301 -45.83 -0.39 -10.82
CA PRO A 301 -44.81 -0.42 -9.78
C PRO A 301 -43.81 -1.53 -10.13
N GLY A 302 -42.60 -1.15 -10.57
CA GLY A 302 -41.53 -2.12 -10.87
C GLY A 302 -40.54 -1.71 -11.95
N VAL A 303 -40.80 -0.67 -12.75
CA VAL A 303 -39.87 -0.25 -13.82
C VAL A 303 -38.81 0.70 -13.25
N SER A 304 -37.56 0.24 -13.34
CA SER A 304 -36.38 0.78 -12.68
C SER A 304 -35.95 2.18 -13.16
N CYS A 305 -35.29 2.92 -12.27
CA CYS A 305 -34.61 4.17 -12.59
C CYS A 305 -33.54 3.88 -13.66
N SER A 306 -33.65 4.50 -14.85
CA SER A 306 -32.68 4.29 -15.93
C SER A 306 -31.51 5.25 -15.78
N ASP A 307 -30.73 5.01 -14.73
CA ASP A 307 -29.50 5.75 -14.48
C ASP A 307 -28.45 5.39 -15.54
N VAL A 308 -27.68 6.38 -15.98
CA VAL A 308 -26.56 6.21 -16.92
C VAL A 308 -25.27 6.37 -16.14
N ALA A 309 -24.31 5.49 -16.33
CA ALA A 309 -23.04 5.59 -15.64
C ALA A 309 -21.87 5.12 -16.51
N VAL A 310 -20.72 5.77 -16.31
CA VAL A 310 -19.42 5.37 -16.88
C VAL A 310 -18.42 5.17 -15.73
N GLU A 311 -17.45 4.29 -15.95
CA GLU A 311 -16.36 4.04 -15.01
C GLU A 311 -15.01 4.23 -15.72
N LEU A 312 -14.12 5.03 -15.14
CA LEU A 312 -12.78 5.29 -15.65
C LEU A 312 -11.76 4.69 -14.69
N PRO A 313 -10.91 3.75 -15.14
CA PRO A 313 -9.82 3.25 -14.31
C PRO A 313 -8.72 4.31 -14.19
N PHE A 314 -8.07 4.33 -13.02
CA PHE A 314 -6.86 5.12 -12.79
C PHE A 314 -5.96 4.42 -11.78
N THR A 315 -4.72 4.89 -11.70
CA THR A 315 -3.67 4.33 -10.85
C THR A 315 -3.37 5.28 -9.70
N LEU A 316 -3.51 4.82 -8.45
CA LEU A 316 -3.19 5.59 -7.25
C LEU A 316 -1.92 5.03 -6.61
N MET A 317 -0.85 5.82 -6.49
CA MET A 317 0.45 5.33 -6.02
C MET A 317 1.19 6.35 -5.15
N HIS A 318 2.31 5.93 -4.56
CA HIS A 318 3.21 6.83 -3.85
C HIS A 318 4.12 7.59 -4.84
N PRO A 319 4.46 8.85 -4.56
CA PRO A 319 5.47 9.58 -5.32
C PRO A 319 6.83 8.91 -5.12
N LYS A 320 7.61 8.80 -6.20
CA LYS A 320 9.00 8.35 -6.08
C LYS A 320 9.75 9.31 -5.16
N PRO A 321 10.50 8.81 -4.16
CA PRO A 321 11.42 9.67 -3.42
C PRO A 321 12.41 10.28 -4.41
N LYS A 322 12.80 11.55 -4.18
CA LYS A 322 13.87 12.15 -4.97
C LYS A 322 15.12 11.33 -4.72
N GLU A 323 15.65 10.68 -5.74
CA GLU A 323 16.97 10.06 -5.65
C GLU A 323 17.96 11.18 -5.29
N GLU A 324 18.58 11.07 -4.12
CA GLU A 324 19.80 11.84 -3.88
C GLU A 324 20.79 11.46 -4.98
N PRO A 325 21.36 12.42 -5.72
CA PRO A 325 22.30 12.09 -6.76
C PRO A 325 23.41 11.26 -6.11
N ALA A 326 23.70 10.10 -6.68
CA ALA A 326 24.88 9.32 -6.33
C ALA A 326 26.08 10.25 -6.44
N HIS A 327 26.58 10.72 -5.29
CA HIS A 327 27.84 11.45 -5.23
C HIS A 327 28.88 10.55 -5.90
N ARG A 328 29.36 11.00 -7.07
CA ARG A 328 30.34 10.31 -7.89
C ARG A 328 31.52 9.96 -6.99
N ASP A 329 31.83 8.68 -6.88
CA ASP A 329 33.10 8.23 -6.35
C ASP A 329 34.19 8.84 -7.25
N VAL A 330 34.96 9.77 -6.70
CA VAL A 330 36.12 10.34 -7.38
C VAL A 330 37.19 9.24 -7.40
N PRO A 331 37.70 8.82 -8.57
CA PRO A 331 38.78 7.84 -8.62
C PRO A 331 40.05 8.43 -8.02
N GLU A 332 40.61 7.76 -7.02
CA GLU A 332 41.95 8.00 -6.48
C GLU A 332 42.99 7.72 -7.58
N ASN A 333 43.39 8.76 -8.32
CA ASN A 333 44.71 8.88 -8.92
C ASN A 333 44.85 10.26 -9.59
N GLU A 334 45.34 11.24 -8.84
CA GLU A 334 46.26 12.30 -9.29
C GLU A 334 46.70 13.16 -8.09
N ALA A 335 47.97 13.54 -8.06
CA ALA A 335 48.66 14.24 -6.97
C ALA A 335 48.18 15.71 -6.79
N PRO A 336 48.54 16.41 -5.69
CA PRO A 336 47.71 17.44 -5.09
C PRO A 336 47.83 18.79 -5.80
N ILE A 337 46.69 19.41 -6.09
CA ILE A 337 46.62 20.84 -6.37
C ILE A 337 46.06 21.51 -5.11
N ASP A 338 46.98 22.10 -4.36
CA ASP A 338 46.74 22.95 -3.22
C ASP A 338 45.98 24.21 -3.67
N THR A 339 44.67 24.24 -3.43
CA THR A 339 43.90 25.49 -3.34
C THR A 339 42.66 25.30 -2.48
N ASN A 340 42.75 25.88 -1.28
CA ASN A 340 41.68 26.24 -0.35
C ASN A 340 41.18 25.13 0.59
N LEU A 341 41.70 25.22 1.82
CA LEU A 341 41.07 24.81 3.06
C LEU A 341 39.58 25.17 3.09
N ILE A 342 38.72 24.20 2.78
CA ILE A 342 37.54 23.88 3.58
C ILE A 342 37.39 22.36 3.47
N GLU A 343 38.11 21.61 4.32
CA GLU A 343 37.61 20.31 4.79
C GLU A 343 36.30 20.61 5.52
N LEU A 344 35.21 20.60 4.76
CA LEU A 344 33.92 20.22 5.32
C LEU A 344 34.03 18.71 5.54
N ASP A 345 34.71 18.33 6.63
CA ASP A 345 34.24 17.25 7.47
C ASP A 345 32.80 17.63 7.85
N THR A 346 31.84 17.36 6.95
CA THR A 346 30.46 17.26 7.37
C THR A 346 30.48 16.12 8.37
N ASN A 347 30.27 16.48 9.64
CA ASN A 347 29.89 15.56 10.70
C ASN A 347 28.57 14.86 10.30
N ASP A 348 28.63 13.97 9.30
CA ASP A 348 27.55 13.10 8.82
C ASP A 348 27.42 11.85 9.72
N ASP A 349 28.03 11.89 10.91
CA ASP A 349 28.12 10.81 11.92
C ASP A 349 26.92 10.74 12.88
N ASP A 350 25.93 11.63 12.72
CA ASP A 350 24.72 11.68 13.55
C ASP A 350 23.68 10.64 13.09
N ILE A 351 24.07 9.36 13.03
CA ILE A 351 23.09 8.26 13.00
C ILE A 351 22.34 8.27 14.33
N VAL A 352 21.12 8.79 14.34
CA VAL A 352 20.21 8.72 15.49
C VAL A 352 19.47 7.39 15.45
N PHE A 353 19.62 6.59 16.51
CA PHE A 353 18.85 5.35 16.65
C PHE A 353 17.45 5.70 17.14
N GLU A 354 16.45 5.32 16.37
CA GLU A 354 15.04 5.41 16.74
C GLU A 354 14.45 4.02 16.88
N ASP A 355 13.39 3.91 17.67
CA ASP A 355 12.65 2.66 17.80
C ASP A 355 11.94 2.32 16.47
N PHE A 356 11.91 1.04 16.12
CA PHE A 356 11.19 0.56 14.95
C PHE A 356 9.67 0.60 15.16
N ALA A 357 9.22 0.68 16.40
CA ALA A 357 7.81 0.83 16.74
C ALA A 357 7.22 2.09 16.09
N ARG A 358 6.33 1.88 15.11
CA ARG A 358 5.68 2.98 14.38
C ARG A 358 4.81 3.83 15.30
N GLN A 359 4.86 5.14 15.09
CA GLN A 359 4.02 6.09 15.82
C GLN A 359 2.53 5.76 15.65
N ARG A 360 1.83 5.67 16.78
CA ARG A 360 0.41 5.33 16.86
C ARG A 360 -0.43 6.59 16.75
N LEU A 361 -1.56 6.48 16.05
CA LEU A 361 -2.58 7.52 16.03
C LEU A 361 -3.21 7.68 17.42
N LYS A 362 -3.32 8.93 17.88
CA LYS A 362 -4.02 9.26 19.14
C LYS A 362 -5.50 8.85 19.05
N GLY A 363 -5.96 7.98 19.95
CA GLY A 363 -7.40 7.72 20.18
C GLY A 363 -7.95 6.36 19.74
N MET A 364 -7.14 5.40 19.28
CA MET A 364 -7.60 4.03 19.00
C MET A 364 -7.50 3.15 20.26
N LYS A 365 -8.55 2.35 20.55
CA LYS A 365 -8.56 1.40 21.67
C LYS A 365 -7.53 0.30 21.43
N ASP A 366 -6.74 0.00 22.46
CA ASP A 366 -5.81 -1.13 22.49
C ASP A 366 -6.58 -2.45 22.32
N ASP A 367 -6.20 -3.27 21.34
CA ASP A 367 -6.61 -4.67 21.22
C ASP A 367 -5.65 -5.55 22.05
N LYS A 368 -6.12 -6.72 22.51
CA LYS A 368 -5.37 -7.64 23.40
C LYS A 368 -4.02 -8.13 22.88
N GLU A 369 -3.72 -7.96 21.58
CA GLU A 369 -2.38 -8.16 21.00
C GLU A 369 -1.30 -7.31 21.70
N ASP A 370 -1.70 -6.15 22.27
CA ASP A 370 -0.78 -5.15 22.82
C ASP A 370 -0.23 -5.47 24.22
N GLU A 371 -0.75 -6.48 24.94
CA GLU A 371 -0.10 -6.94 26.19
C GLU A 371 1.15 -7.77 25.91
N GLU A 372 1.21 -8.49 24.77
CA GLU A 372 2.41 -9.25 24.38
C GLU A 372 3.50 -8.36 23.73
N GLU A 373 3.14 -7.31 22.97
CA GLU A 373 4.15 -6.36 22.44
C GLU A 373 4.74 -5.46 23.53
N ARG A 374 3.94 -5.00 24.51
CA ARG A 374 4.42 -4.18 25.64
C ARG A 374 5.37 -4.94 26.57
N THR A 375 5.20 -6.24 26.72
CA THR A 375 6.08 -7.07 27.57
C THR A 375 7.40 -7.43 26.90
N ASN A 376 7.49 -7.34 25.57
CA ASN A 376 8.69 -7.68 24.79
C ASN A 376 9.55 -6.46 24.40
N SER A 377 9.11 -5.25 24.73
CA SER A 377 9.88 -4.02 24.51
C SER A 377 10.86 -3.85 25.70
N PRO A 378 12.19 -3.83 25.51
CA PRO A 378 13.09 -3.49 26.60
C PRO A 378 12.83 -2.03 26.99
N GLN A 379 12.36 -1.81 28.24
CA GLN A 379 12.41 -0.48 28.83
C GLN A 379 13.89 -0.07 28.87
N LEU A 380 14.22 1.01 28.16
CA LEU A 380 15.46 1.75 28.37
C LEU A 380 15.44 2.22 29.82
N ASN A 381 16.09 1.46 30.70
CA ASN A 381 16.47 1.97 32.01
C ASN A 381 17.50 3.07 31.75
N ASP A 382 17.09 4.31 32.03
CA ASP A 382 18.00 5.44 32.18
C ASP A 382 19.14 5.03 33.10
N ARG A 383 20.36 5.27 32.62
CA ARG A 383 21.60 5.05 33.34
C ARG A 383 21.81 6.11 34.40
#